data_AF-A0A3E1B4S8-F1
#
_entry.id   AF-A0A3E1B4S8-F1
#
_cell.length_a   1.000
_cell.length_b   1.000
_cell.length_c   1.000
_cell.angle_alpha   90.00
_cell.angle_beta   90.00
_cell.angle_gamma   90.00
#
_symmetry.space_group_name_H-M   'P 1'
#
loop_
_entity.id
_entity.type
_entity.pdbx_description
1 polymer ?
#
loop_
_entity_poly.entity_id
_entity_poly.type
_entity_poly.pdbx_seq_one_letter_code
_entity_poly.pdbx_strand_id
1 'polypeptide(L)'
;MPNVEKVSVAVTTHQAALLRDAVKTGAYATTSEIVREAVRDWEAKWEARQADAKRLRELWDEGKASGAPVRVDFDRLREEARQELSAALNNAR
;
A
#
# COMPACT_ATOMS: atom_id res chain seq x y z
N MET A 1 32.11 -2.31 -8.96
CA MET A 1 31.67 -0.92 -8.68
C MET A 1 30.17 -0.98 -8.54
N PRO A 2 29.55 -0.64 -7.39
CA PRO A 2 28.09 -0.70 -7.34
C PRO A 2 27.55 0.41 -8.26
N ASN A 3 26.66 0.02 -9.17
CA ASN A 3 26.12 0.86 -10.24
C ASN A 3 25.35 2.05 -9.63
N VAL A 4 25.92 3.25 -9.67
CA VAL A 4 25.23 4.50 -9.31
C VAL A 4 25.16 5.36 -10.56
N GLU A 5 23.93 5.67 -11.00
CA GLU A 5 23.67 6.60 -12.10
C GLU A 5 23.36 8.00 -11.56
N LYS A 6 23.92 9.04 -12.19
CA LYS A 6 23.66 10.43 -11.83
C LYS A 6 22.44 10.94 -12.58
N VAL A 7 21.39 11.29 -11.84
CA VAL A 7 20.17 11.91 -12.37
C VAL A 7 20.09 13.35 -11.89
N SER A 8 19.83 14.29 -12.81
CA SER A 8 19.56 15.68 -12.47
C SER A 8 18.06 15.86 -12.21
N VAL A 9 17.70 16.35 -11.03
CA VAL A 9 16.31 16.54 -10.60
C VAL A 9 16.10 17.96 -10.09
N ALA A 10 14.94 18.52 -10.39
CA ALA A 10 14.50 19.77 -9.79
C ALA A 10 13.71 19.45 -8.51
N VAL A 11 14.09 20.12 -7.41
CA VAL A 11 13.36 20.09 -6.15
C VAL A 11 12.98 21.51 -5.77
N THR A 12 12.01 21.66 -4.87
CA THR A 12 11.66 23.00 -4.34
C THR A 12 12.82 23.61 -3.57
N THR A 13 12.86 24.95 -3.50
CA THR A 13 13.87 25.68 -2.71
C THR A 13 13.90 25.24 -1.25
N HIS A 14 12.72 24.96 -0.68
CA HIS A 14 12.58 24.46 0.69
C HIS A 14 13.22 23.08 0.86
N GLN A 15 12.91 22.13 -0.02
CA GLN A 15 13.53 20.80 0.01
C GLN A 15 15.06 20.89 -0.16
N ALA A 16 15.55 21.73 -1.07
CA ALA A 16 16.98 21.93 -1.25
C ALA A 16 17.66 22.46 0.03
N ALA A 17 17.00 23.36 0.78
CA ALA A 17 17.50 23.85 2.06
C ALA A 17 17.53 22.74 3.12
N LEU A 18 16.45 21.95 3.22
CA LEU A 18 16.34 20.83 4.15
C LEU A 18 17.43 19.76 3.90
N LEU A 19 17.66 19.40 2.62
CA LEU A 19 18.71 18.46 2.24
C LEU A 19 20.11 18.96 2.63
N ARG A 20 20.39 20.26 2.40
CA ARG A 20 21.68 20.85 2.78
C ARG A 20 21.87 20.90 4.30
N ASP A 21 20.82 21.21 5.05
CA ASP A 21 20.88 21.27 6.51
C ASP A 21 21.11 19.89 7.14
N ALA A 22 20.43 18.86 6.63
CA ALA A 22 20.62 17.48 7.06
C ALA A 22 22.06 16.99 6.82
N VAL A 23 22.69 17.40 5.71
CA VAL A 23 24.12 17.11 5.47
C VAL A 23 25.02 17.94 6.40
N LYS A 24 24.72 19.23 6.59
CA LYS A 24 25.51 20.14 7.42
C LYS A 24 25.55 19.72 8.89
N THR A 25 24.43 19.21 9.41
CA THR A 25 24.32 18.70 10.78
C THR A 25 24.96 17.32 10.97
N GLY A 26 25.38 16.67 9.88
CA GLY A 26 25.98 15.33 9.90
C GLY A 26 24.96 14.21 10.02
N ALA A 27 23.66 14.48 9.91
CA ALA A 27 22.63 13.44 9.87
C ALA A 27 22.78 12.54 8.63
N TYR A 28 23.32 13.08 7.53
CA TYR A 28 23.64 12.35 6.31
C TYR A 28 25.01 12.77 5.75
N ALA A 29 25.72 11.85 5.09
CA ALA A 29 27.01 12.16 4.49
C ALA A 29 26.86 12.97 3.19
N THR A 30 25.80 12.70 2.42
CA THR A 30 25.56 13.37 1.12
C THR A 30 24.07 13.54 0.84
N THR A 31 23.72 14.51 0.00
CA THR A 31 22.34 14.67 -0.48
C THR A 31 21.85 13.47 -1.29
N SER A 32 22.75 12.80 -2.03
CA SER A 32 22.43 11.59 -2.78
C SER A 32 22.01 10.41 -1.90
N GLU A 33 22.48 10.36 -0.66
CA GLU A 33 22.03 9.35 0.31
C GLU A 33 20.57 9.55 0.70
N ILE A 34 20.20 10.78 1.04
CA ILE A 34 18.83 11.17 1.35
C ILE A 34 17.90 10.87 0.17
N VAL A 35 18.32 11.22 -1.05
CA VAL A 35 17.52 10.95 -2.25
C VAL A 35 17.33 9.45 -2.46
N ARG A 36 18.37 8.62 -2.26
CA ARG A 36 18.23 7.16 -2.36
C ARG A 36 17.30 6.58 -1.30
N GLU A 37 17.28 7.13 -0.10
CA GLU A 37 16.35 6.72 0.95
C GLU A 37 14.91 7.09 0.57
N ALA A 38 14.67 8.34 0.21
CA ALA A 38 13.35 8.81 -0.21
C ALA A 38 12.81 8.03 -1.42
N VAL A 39 13.66 7.67 -2.38
CA VAL A 39 13.27 6.86 -3.54
C VAL A 39 12.95 5.42 -3.14
N ARG A 40 13.69 4.80 -2.20
CA ARG A 40 13.36 3.46 -1.69
C ARG A 40 12.00 3.44 -0.98
N ASP A 41 11.73 4.44 -0.15
CA ASP A 41 10.44 4.55 0.54
C ASP A 41 9.29 4.79 -0.46
N TRP A 42 9.54 5.62 -1.47
CA TRP A 42 8.59 5.86 -2.55
C TRP A 42 8.34 4.59 -3.39
N GLU A 43 9.37 3.81 -3.70
CA GLU A 43 9.28 2.55 -4.44
C GLU A 43 8.41 1.55 -3.69
N ALA A 44 8.66 1.33 -2.39
CA ALA A 44 7.84 0.46 -1.56
C ALA A 44 6.36 0.90 -1.54
N LYS A 45 6.11 2.21 -1.43
CA LYS A 45 4.75 2.78 -1.51
C LYS A 45 4.12 2.57 -2.89
N TRP A 46 4.91 2.70 -3.95
CA TRP A 46 4.45 2.52 -5.32
C TRP A 46 4.04 1.07 -5.57
N GLU A 47 4.88 0.11 -5.18
CA GLU A 47 4.59 -1.32 -5.30
C GLU A 47 3.34 -1.72 -4.52
N ALA A 48 3.21 -1.25 -3.27
CA ALA A 48 2.01 -1.49 -2.45
C ALA A 48 0.74 -0.97 -3.15
N ARG A 49 0.78 0.24 -3.71
CA ARG A 49 -0.35 0.80 -4.46
C ARG A 49 -0.71 -0.05 -5.69
N GLN A 50 0.28 -0.57 -6.40
CA GLN A 50 0.04 -1.42 -7.58
C GLN A 50 -0.56 -2.77 -7.17
N ALA A 51 -0.08 -3.35 -6.06
CA ALA A 51 -0.62 -4.58 -5.50
C ALA A 51 -2.09 -4.39 -5.07
N ASP A 52 -2.41 -3.29 -4.38
CA ASP A 52 -3.78 -2.95 -3.98
C ASP A 52 -4.70 -2.79 -5.20
N ALA A 53 -4.26 -2.06 -6.23
CA ALA A 53 -5.02 -1.87 -7.45
C ALA A 53 -5.29 -3.21 -8.18
N LYS A 54 -4.29 -4.11 -8.20
CA LYS A 54 -4.46 -5.47 -8.73
C LYS A 54 -5.47 -6.25 -7.90
N ARG A 55 -5.37 -6.21 -6.57
CA ARG A 55 -6.28 -6.92 -5.66
C ARG A 55 -7.73 -6.45 -5.80
N LEU A 56 -7.95 -5.15 -5.91
CA LEU A 56 -9.29 -4.60 -6.14
C LEU A 56 -9.89 -5.07 -7.47
N ARG A 57 -9.07 -5.16 -8.52
CA ARG A 57 -9.52 -5.68 -9.82
C ARG A 57 -9.87 -7.16 -9.74
N GLU A 58 -9.06 -7.97 -9.06
CA GLU A 58 -9.35 -9.39 -8.84
C GLU A 58 -10.66 -9.59 -8.07
N LEU A 59 -10.89 -8.83 -6.98
CA LEU A 59 -12.13 -8.87 -6.20
C LEU A 59 -13.35 -8.44 -7.03
N TRP A 60 -13.19 -7.45 -7.91
CA TRP A 60 -14.23 -7.05 -8.83
C TRP A 60 -14.56 -8.16 -9.83
N ASP A 61 -13.56 -8.76 -10.46
CA ASP A 61 -13.74 -9.82 -11.43
C ASP A 61 -14.37 -11.07 -10.78
N GLU A 62 -13.97 -11.39 -9.55
CA GLU A 62 -14.59 -12.43 -8.71
C GLU A 62 -16.08 -12.14 -8.49
N GLY A 63 -16.44 -10.93 -8.06
CA GLY A 63 -17.83 -10.51 -7.88
C GLY A 63 -18.62 -10.46 -9.19
N LYS A 64 -17.98 -10.17 -10.33
CA LYS A 64 -18.61 -10.26 -11.66
C LYS A 64 -18.87 -11.70 -12.09
N ALA A 65 -18.01 -12.63 -11.67
CA ALA A 65 -18.13 -14.05 -11.96
C ALA A 65 -19.04 -14.80 -10.96
N SER A 66 -19.39 -14.20 -9.82
CA SER A 66 -20.14 -14.86 -8.73
C SER A 66 -21.64 -15.08 -9.01
N GLY A 67 -22.10 -14.82 -10.23
CA GLY A 67 -23.48 -15.05 -10.66
C GLY A 67 -24.34 -13.77 -10.73
N ALA A 68 -25.65 -13.94 -10.82
CA ALA A 68 -26.58 -12.82 -10.95
C ALA A 68 -26.70 -12.04 -9.63
N PRO A 69 -26.67 -10.71 -9.65
CA PRO A 69 -26.85 -9.91 -8.43
C PRO A 69 -28.28 -10.08 -7.90
N VAL A 70 -28.39 -10.25 -6.58
CA VAL A 70 -29.67 -10.37 -5.86
C VAL A 70 -29.83 -9.21 -4.88
N ARG A 71 -31.08 -8.89 -4.53
CA ARG A 71 -31.35 -7.92 -3.45
C ARG A 71 -30.97 -8.54 -2.11
N VAL A 72 -30.32 -7.75 -1.26
CA VAL A 72 -29.91 -8.16 0.09
C VAL A 72 -30.93 -7.67 1.10
N ASP A 73 -31.42 -8.60 1.92
CA ASP A 73 -32.14 -8.31 3.17
C ASP A 73 -31.14 -8.43 4.33
N PHE A 74 -30.86 -7.31 4.99
CA PHE A 74 -29.84 -7.26 6.04
C PHE A 74 -30.25 -7.94 7.35
N ASP A 75 -31.56 -8.02 7.64
CA ASP A 75 -32.04 -8.70 8.85
C ASP A 75 -31.85 -10.21 8.68
N ARG A 76 -32.27 -10.74 7.54
CA ARG A 76 -32.04 -12.13 7.18
C ARG A 76 -30.55 -12.48 7.08
N LEU A 77 -29.75 -11.64 6.42
CA LEU A 77 -28.30 -11.86 6.29
C LEU A 77 -27.61 -11.93 7.66
N ARG A 78 -28.06 -11.10 8.61
CA ARG A 78 -27.52 -11.12 9.98
C ARG A 78 -27.90 -12.40 10.73
N GLU A 79 -29.10 -12.91 10.53
CA GLU A 79 -29.53 -14.19 11.12
C GLU A 79 -28.71 -15.35 10.57
N GLU A 80 -28.53 -15.41 9.24
CA GLU A 80 -27.69 -16.40 8.56
C GLU A 80 -26.25 -16.38 9.12
N ALA A 81 -25.62 -15.20 9.21
CA ALA A 81 -24.26 -15.06 9.76
C ALA A 81 -24.14 -15.53 11.23
N ARG A 82 -25.17 -15.32 12.06
CA ARG A 82 -25.18 -15.80 13.46
C ARG A 82 -25.30 -17.32 13.54
N GLN A 83 -26.09 -17.92 12.65
CA GLN A 83 -26.22 -19.38 12.57
C GLN A 83 -24.89 -20.02 12.15
N GLU A 84 -24.20 -19.45 11.16
CA GLU A 84 -22.87 -19.90 10.73
C GLU A 84 -21.85 -19.85 11.88
N LEU A 85 -21.83 -18.73 12.63
CA LEU A 85 -20.95 -18.60 13.80
C LEU A 85 -21.27 -19.65 14.87
N SER A 86 -22.55 -19.87 15.19
CA SER A 86 -22.95 -20.88 16.17
C SER A 86 -22.55 -22.29 15.73
N ALA A 87 -22.69 -22.60 14.44
CA ALA A 87 -22.28 -23.89 13.88
C ALA A 87 -20.75 -24.07 13.95
N ALA A 88 -19.98 -23.04 13.61
CA ALA A 88 -18.51 -23.07 13.71
C ALA A 88 -18.04 -23.29 15.15
N LEU A 89 -18.68 -22.64 16.14
CA LEU A 89 -18.35 -22.80 17.56
C LEU A 89 -18.71 -24.19 18.11
N ASN A 90 -19.80 -24.78 17.63
CA ASN A 90 -20.21 -26.12 18.03
C ASN A 90 -19.29 -27.21 17.42
N ASN A 91 -18.79 -27.00 16.20
CA ASN A 91 -17.86 -27.92 15.53
C ASN A 91 -16.42 -27.83 16.07
N ALA A 92 -16.08 -26.77 16.80
CA ALA A 92 -14.77 -26.57 17.40
C ALA A 92 -14.64 -27.16 18.83
N ARG A 93 -15.73 -27.72 19.36
CA ARG A 93 -15.77 -28.46 20.65
C ARG A 93 -15.75 -29.96 20.41
#